data_AF-A0A9N8W1J6-F1
#
_entry.id   AF-A0A9N8W1J6-F1
#
_cell.length_a   1.000
_cell.length_b   1.000
_cell.length_c   1.000
_cell.angle_alpha   90.00
_cell.angle_beta   90.00
_cell.angle_gamma   90.00
#
_symmetry.space_group_name_H-M   'P 1'
#
loop_
_entity.id
_entity.type
_entity.pdbx_description
1 polymer ?
#
loop_
_entity_poly.entity_id
_entity_poly.type
_entity_poly.pdbx_seq_one_letter_code
_entity_poly.pdbx_strand_id
1 'polypeptide(L)'
;MDPDLVWLAILFAVWMLKNASRNGVQLSAERNNLTNLNSFKYSGIANRKAIGVTEAREGKGVVVSTKKTKVSERKPADKIHTVTLRRGVRRAAKSVTNSLTRSYYRPDLQKETLARISAIYESQKPIKSHPAKEGRRHTKGRSQPEEISQPEEVSQQV
;
A
#
# COMPACT_ATOMS: atom_id res chain seq x y z
N MET A 1 -27.64 16.47 4.35
CA MET A 1 -27.73 15.58 3.19
C MET A 1 -27.87 14.18 3.74
N ASP A 2 -28.89 13.46 3.28
CA ASP A 2 -29.09 12.08 3.68
C ASP A 2 -27.99 11.21 3.04
N PRO A 3 -27.22 10.45 3.84
CA PRO A 3 -26.10 9.65 3.34
C PRO A 3 -26.50 8.65 2.25
N ASP A 4 -27.69 8.07 2.36
CA ASP A 4 -28.16 7.01 1.46
C ASP A 4 -28.45 7.56 0.06
N LEU A 5 -29.03 8.77 -0.02
CA LEU A 5 -29.27 9.45 -1.30
C LEU A 5 -27.94 9.80 -1.98
N VAL A 6 -26.99 10.32 -1.22
CA VAL A 6 -25.65 10.63 -1.73
C VAL A 6 -24.93 9.37 -2.19
N TRP A 7 -25.10 8.25 -1.47
CA TRP A 7 -24.53 6.97 -1.84
C TRP A 7 -25.10 6.43 -3.14
N LEU A 8 -26.43 6.48 -3.32
CA LEU A 8 -27.06 6.07 -4.58
C LEU A 8 -26.51 6.84 -5.77
N ALA A 9 -26.27 8.15 -5.61
CA ALA A 9 -25.63 8.96 -6.65
C ALA A 9 -24.18 8.53 -6.94
N ILE A 10 -23.41 8.16 -5.91
CA ILE A 10 -22.02 7.72 -6.04
C ILE A 10 -21.90 6.32 -6.64
N LEU A 11 -22.83 5.42 -6.32
CA LEU A 11 -22.81 4.03 -6.74
C LEU A 11 -22.74 3.88 -8.27
N PHE A 12 -23.40 4.80 -8.99
CA PHE A 12 -23.42 4.83 -10.45
C PHE A 12 -22.42 5.82 -11.07
N ALA A 13 -21.62 6.52 -10.27
CA ALA A 13 -20.69 7.53 -10.75
C ALA A 13 -19.40 6.91 -11.33
N VAL A 14 -19.43 6.64 -12.64
CA VAL A 14 -18.34 5.97 -13.39
C VAL A 14 -16.98 6.66 -13.25
N TRP A 15 -16.93 7.98 -13.06
CA TRP A 15 -15.65 8.72 -12.96
C TRP A 15 -14.88 8.46 -11.65
N MET A 16 -15.54 7.98 -10.60
CA MET A 16 -14.87 7.61 -9.34
C MET A 16 -14.49 6.13 -9.28
N LEU A 17 -15.14 5.31 -10.11
CA LEU A 17 -14.92 3.88 -10.16
C LEU A 17 -13.65 3.56 -10.94
N LYS A 18 -12.76 2.82 -10.28
CA LYS A 18 -11.64 2.15 -10.92
C LYS A 18 -12.03 0.69 -11.07
N ASN A 19 -12.42 0.31 -12.28
CA ASN A 19 -12.66 -1.08 -12.63
C ASN A 19 -11.32 -1.81 -12.54
N ALA A 20 -11.10 -2.57 -11.47
CA ALA A 20 -9.97 -3.47 -11.40
C ALA A 20 -10.28 -4.62 -12.38
N SER A 21 -9.82 -4.47 -13.62
CA SER A 21 -10.12 -5.29 -14.80
C SER A 21 -9.76 -6.78 -14.72
N ARG A 22 -9.56 -7.34 -13.51
CA ARG A 22 -9.08 -8.71 -13.31
C ARG A 22 -9.98 -9.59 -12.44
N ASN A 23 -10.68 -9.06 -11.42
CA ASN A 23 -11.30 -9.91 -10.38
C ASN A 23 -12.74 -9.52 -9.98
N GLY A 24 -13.43 -8.67 -10.75
CA GLY A 24 -14.81 -8.22 -10.42
C GLY A 24 -14.91 -7.28 -9.20
N VAL A 25 -13.79 -6.89 -8.58
CA VAL A 25 -13.76 -5.95 -7.46
C VAL A 25 -13.85 -4.52 -8.00
N GLN A 26 -14.87 -3.78 -7.54
CA GLN A 26 -15.01 -2.35 -7.82
C GLN A 26 -14.22 -1.55 -6.79
N LEU A 27 -13.22 -0.81 -7.28
CA LEU A 27 -12.43 0.11 -6.45
C LEU A 27 -12.93 1.55 -6.65
N SER A 28 -12.73 2.38 -5.64
CA SER A 28 -13.03 3.82 -5.65
C SER A 28 -11.77 4.61 -5.31
N ALA A 29 -11.56 5.71 -6.01
CA ALA A 29 -10.45 6.65 -5.75
C ALA A 29 -10.87 7.82 -4.84
N GLU A 30 -12.01 7.73 -4.16
CA GLU A 30 -12.52 8.80 -3.33
C GLU A 30 -11.61 9.13 -2.13
N ARG A 31 -11.63 10.40 -1.71
CA ARG A 31 -10.88 10.82 -0.54
C ARG A 31 -11.55 10.34 0.75
N ASN A 32 -10.75 9.94 1.74
CA ASN A 32 -11.19 9.38 3.02
C ASN A 32 -11.92 8.02 2.91
N ASN A 33 -11.55 7.19 1.94
CA ASN A 33 -11.88 5.76 1.91
C ASN A 33 -10.64 4.95 2.30
N LEU A 34 -10.74 4.11 3.34
CA LEU A 34 -9.62 3.37 3.92
C LEU A 34 -9.24 2.11 3.12
N THR A 35 -10.21 1.43 2.52
CA THR A 35 -9.98 0.17 1.78
C THR A 35 -9.97 0.37 0.28
N ASN A 36 -10.31 1.58 -0.19
CA ASN A 36 -10.52 1.94 -1.58
C ASN A 36 -11.58 1.05 -2.27
N LEU A 37 -12.43 0.36 -1.51
CA LEU A 37 -13.53 -0.43 -2.04
C LEU A 37 -14.72 0.49 -2.32
N ASN A 38 -15.44 0.23 -3.41
CA ASN A 38 -16.73 0.88 -3.67
C ASN A 38 -17.80 0.27 -2.74
N SER A 39 -17.90 0.80 -1.52
CA SER A 39 -18.90 0.35 -0.54
C SER A 39 -19.31 1.49 0.36
N PHE A 40 -20.61 1.53 0.70
CA PHE A 40 -21.18 2.57 1.56
C PHE A 40 -20.44 2.71 2.88
N LYS A 41 -20.05 1.59 3.52
CA LYS A 41 -19.34 1.60 4.82
C LYS A 41 -18.07 2.45 4.79
N TYR A 42 -17.33 2.39 3.67
CA TYR A 42 -16.03 3.03 3.54
C TYR A 42 -16.07 4.36 2.79
N SER A 43 -17.23 4.76 2.25
CA SER A 43 -17.33 6.00 1.48
C SER A 43 -17.06 7.22 2.34
N GLY A 44 -16.11 8.04 1.89
CA GLY A 44 -15.72 9.28 2.55
C GLY A 44 -16.65 10.44 2.22
N ILE A 45 -17.33 10.36 1.08
CA ILE A 45 -18.22 11.43 0.59
C ILE A 45 -19.62 11.26 1.17
N ALA A 46 -20.21 10.06 1.05
CA ALA A 46 -21.57 9.78 1.52
C ALA A 46 -21.70 9.88 3.04
N ASN A 47 -20.75 9.32 3.78
CA ASN A 47 -20.85 9.28 5.24
C ASN A 47 -20.60 10.65 5.88
N ARG A 48 -21.40 10.95 6.93
CA ARG A 48 -21.21 12.15 7.77
C ARG A 48 -19.89 12.11 8.54
N LYS A 49 -19.52 10.92 9.02
CA LYS A 49 -18.24 10.62 9.68
C LYS A 49 -17.37 9.76 8.76
N ALA A 50 -16.19 10.25 8.43
CA ALA A 50 -15.18 9.50 7.68
C ALA A 50 -13.81 9.67 8.32
N ILE A 51 -12.93 8.69 8.04
CA ILE A 51 -11.52 8.69 8.42
C ILE A 51 -10.72 8.41 7.16
N GLY A 52 -9.72 9.23 6.89
CA GLY A 52 -8.70 8.99 5.89
C GLY A 52 -7.34 8.82 6.55
N VAL A 53 -6.50 8.00 5.93
CA VAL A 53 -5.11 7.83 6.31
C VAL A 53 -4.28 7.93 5.03
N THR A 54 -3.40 8.91 4.97
CA THR A 54 -2.51 9.17 3.83
C THR A 54 -1.08 9.35 4.31
N GLU A 55 -0.14 9.28 3.39
CA GLU A 55 1.26 9.53 3.70
C GLU A 55 1.48 11.03 3.98
N ALA A 56 2.46 11.35 4.82
CA ALA A 56 2.90 12.73 5.00
C ALA A 56 3.71 13.19 3.79
N ARG A 57 3.56 14.47 3.40
CA ARG A 57 4.25 15.05 2.23
C ARG A 57 5.77 14.93 2.25
N GLU A 58 6.36 14.88 3.45
CA GLU A 58 7.82 14.76 3.64
C GLU A 58 8.31 13.30 3.69
N GLY A 59 7.48 12.33 3.27
CA GLY A 59 7.84 10.90 3.21
C GLY A 59 8.04 10.23 4.57
N LYS A 60 7.85 10.94 5.68
CA LYS A 60 7.97 10.41 7.04
C LYS A 60 6.71 10.65 7.86
N GLY A 61 6.08 9.56 8.28
CA GLY A 61 4.90 9.58 9.11
C GLY A 61 3.60 9.58 8.32
N VAL A 62 2.50 9.67 9.05
CA VAL A 62 1.15 9.43 8.53
C VAL A 62 0.28 10.65 8.81
N VAL A 63 -0.55 11.01 7.84
CA VAL A 63 -1.57 12.05 7.96
C VAL A 63 -2.92 11.39 8.14
N VAL A 64 -3.60 11.72 9.24
CA VAL A 64 -4.94 11.22 9.55
C VAL A 64 -5.92 12.35 9.35
N SER A 65 -6.91 12.12 8.49
CA SER A 65 -7.98 13.07 8.22
C SER A 65 -9.31 12.59 8.79
N THR A 66 -10.08 13.47 9.39
CA THR A 66 -11.42 13.18 9.93
C THR A 66 -12.42 14.25 9.49
N LYS A 67 -13.68 13.86 9.30
CA LYS A 67 -14.77 14.82 9.03
C LYS A 67 -15.28 15.41 10.34
N LYS A 68 -15.31 16.74 10.44
CA LYS A 68 -15.91 17.47 11.56
C LYS A 68 -17.42 17.31 11.51
N THR A 69 -18.01 16.78 12.59
CA THR A 69 -19.46 16.55 12.67
C THR A 69 -20.25 17.84 12.83
N LYS A 70 -19.70 18.83 13.55
CA LYS A 70 -20.37 20.10 13.88
C LYS A 70 -20.37 21.14 12.74
N VAL A 71 -19.48 21.00 11.75
CA VAL A 71 -19.41 21.93 10.61
C VAL A 71 -20.51 21.58 9.59
N SER A 72 -21.15 22.58 8.98
CA SER A 72 -22.15 22.36 7.93
C SER A 72 -21.58 21.56 6.75
N GLU A 73 -22.38 20.65 6.19
CA GLU A 73 -22.00 19.86 5.00
C GLU A 73 -21.79 20.72 3.76
N ARG A 74 -22.41 21.90 3.71
CA ARG A 74 -22.24 22.88 2.62
C ARG A 74 -20.90 23.61 2.64
N LYS A 75 -20.05 23.35 3.64
CA LYS A 75 -18.71 23.95 3.78
C LYS A 75 -17.61 22.89 3.65
N PRO A 76 -17.39 22.32 2.44
CA PRO A 76 -16.45 21.21 2.26
C PRO A 76 -14.99 21.57 2.61
N ALA A 77 -14.59 22.83 2.42
CA ALA A 77 -13.25 23.30 2.74
C ALA A 77 -12.91 23.15 4.24
N ASP A 78 -13.83 23.55 5.12
CA ASP A 78 -13.61 23.53 6.58
C ASP A 78 -13.96 22.20 7.24
N LYS A 79 -14.61 21.31 6.49
CA LYS A 79 -15.19 20.05 6.98
C LYS A 79 -14.14 19.04 7.39
N ILE A 80 -12.94 19.10 6.82
CA ILE A 80 -11.88 18.13 7.06
C ILE A 80 -10.94 18.67 8.14
N HIS A 81 -10.75 17.89 9.20
CA HIS A 81 -9.67 18.07 10.15
C HIS A 81 -8.54 17.12 9.78
N THR A 82 -7.28 17.55 9.93
CA THR A 82 -6.12 16.77 9.53
C THR A 82 -5.05 16.87 10.60
N VAL A 83 -4.47 15.73 10.97
CA VAL A 83 -3.43 15.61 11.98
C VAL A 83 -2.27 14.80 11.41
N THR A 84 -1.06 15.34 11.52
CA THR A 84 0.16 14.65 11.06
C THR A 84 0.85 13.96 12.24
N LEU A 85 1.04 12.64 12.13
CA LEU A 85 1.64 11.79 13.15
C LEU A 85 3.02 11.30 12.67
N ARG A 86 4.08 11.78 13.31
CA ARG A 86 5.48 11.48 12.93
C ARG A 86 6.23 10.62 13.94
N ARG A 87 5.63 10.34 15.10
CA ARG A 87 6.30 9.75 16.27
C ARG A 87 6.45 8.21 16.18
N GLY A 88 6.35 7.63 14.98
CA GLY A 88 6.49 6.19 14.71
C GLY A 88 5.18 5.40 14.79
N VAL A 89 5.20 4.17 14.24
CA VAL A 89 4.01 3.32 14.00
C VAL A 89 3.20 3.07 15.27
N ARG A 90 3.86 2.63 16.36
CA ARG A 90 3.17 2.26 17.61
C ARG A 90 2.44 3.46 18.23
N ARG A 91 3.08 4.63 18.26
CA ARG A 91 2.46 5.85 18.81
C ARG A 91 1.37 6.38 17.91
N ALA A 92 1.55 6.32 16.58
CA ALA A 92 0.52 6.69 15.62
C ALA A 92 -0.71 5.79 15.75
N ALA A 93 -0.54 4.47 15.75
CA ALA A 93 -1.59 3.48 15.96
C ALA A 93 -2.36 3.75 17.26
N LYS A 94 -1.67 3.91 18.39
CA LYS A 94 -2.30 4.19 19.70
C LYS A 94 -3.09 5.51 19.70
N SER A 95 -2.53 6.56 19.11
CA SER A 95 -3.21 7.87 19.01
C SER A 95 -4.50 7.76 18.21
N VAL A 96 -4.46 7.03 17.10
CA VAL A 96 -5.61 6.84 16.22
C VAL A 96 -6.65 5.94 16.88
N THR A 97 -6.26 4.81 17.48
CA THR A 97 -7.21 3.93 18.19
C THR A 97 -7.96 4.68 19.28
N ASN A 98 -7.27 5.49 20.09
CA ASN A 98 -7.92 6.32 21.11
C ASN A 98 -8.92 7.31 20.49
N SER A 99 -8.58 7.89 19.35
CA SER A 99 -9.47 8.82 18.63
C SER A 99 -10.69 8.11 18.05
N LEU A 100 -10.59 6.83 17.69
CA LEU A 100 -11.72 6.05 17.15
C LEU A 100 -12.61 5.47 18.24
N THR A 101 -12.01 4.77 19.21
CA THR A 101 -12.73 3.99 20.22
C THR A 101 -13.09 4.83 21.43
N ARG A 102 -12.11 5.51 22.06
CA ARG A 102 -12.33 6.27 23.29
C ARG A 102 -13.19 7.51 23.07
N SER A 103 -13.11 8.12 21.88
CA SER A 103 -14.01 9.21 21.48
C SER A 103 -15.33 8.71 20.86
N TYR A 104 -15.55 7.39 20.74
CA TYR A 104 -16.72 6.78 20.09
C TYR A 104 -17.03 7.37 18.71
N TYR A 105 -15.99 7.68 17.93
CA TYR A 105 -16.18 8.32 16.64
C TYR A 105 -16.63 7.31 15.57
N ARG A 106 -15.79 6.30 15.29
CA ARG A 106 -16.02 5.17 14.36
C ARG A 106 -15.17 3.95 14.77
N PRO A 107 -15.56 3.21 15.82
CA PRO A 107 -14.82 2.02 16.27
C PRO A 107 -14.86 0.88 15.24
N ASP A 108 -15.86 0.86 14.37
CA ASP A 108 -16.07 -0.11 13.29
C ASP A 108 -14.93 -0.15 12.24
N LEU A 109 -14.19 0.96 12.10
CA LEU A 109 -13.10 1.11 11.14
C LEU A 109 -11.72 0.89 11.75
N GLN A 110 -11.63 0.49 13.02
CA GLN A 110 -10.36 0.41 13.73
C GLN A 110 -9.36 -0.52 13.04
N LYS A 111 -9.81 -1.70 12.61
CA LYS A 111 -8.96 -2.71 12.00
C LYS A 111 -8.37 -2.23 10.68
N GLU A 112 -9.23 -1.69 9.82
CA GLU A 112 -8.90 -1.16 8.50
C GLU A 112 -7.96 0.05 8.62
N THR A 113 -8.19 0.90 9.62
CA THR A 113 -7.35 2.07 9.89
C THR A 113 -5.94 1.64 10.31
N LEU A 114 -5.83 0.69 11.25
CA LEU A 114 -4.55 0.16 11.70
C LEU A 114 -3.77 -0.50 10.57
N ALA A 115 -4.44 -1.30 9.74
CA ALA A 115 -3.84 -1.95 8.58
C ALA A 115 -3.27 -0.93 7.58
N ARG A 116 -4.00 0.15 7.30
CA ARG A 116 -3.52 1.21 6.40
C ARG A 116 -2.34 1.99 6.99
N ILE A 117 -2.36 2.26 8.30
CA ILE A 117 -1.23 2.88 8.99
C ILE A 117 0.01 2.01 8.88
N SER A 118 -0.09 0.70 9.17
CA SER A 118 1.06 -0.20 9.06
C SER A 118 1.59 -0.28 7.63
N ALA A 119 0.70 -0.36 6.63
CA ALA A 119 1.09 -0.38 5.23
C ALA A 119 1.85 0.89 4.80
N ILE A 120 1.41 2.07 5.23
CA ILE A 120 2.12 3.34 4.94
C ILE A 120 3.48 3.39 5.65
N TYR A 121 3.56 2.98 6.90
CA TYR A 121 4.86 2.95 7.58
C TYR A 121 5.80 1.89 7.01
N GLU A 122 5.27 0.86 6.36
CA GLU A 122 6.06 -0.13 5.62
C GLU A 122 6.51 0.42 4.27
N SER A 123 5.66 1.13 3.51
CA SER A 123 6.03 1.79 2.26
C SER A 123 7.14 2.84 2.44
N GLN A 124 7.21 3.46 3.63
CA GLN A 124 8.23 4.46 3.97
C GLN A 124 9.60 3.87 4.35
N LYS A 125 9.71 2.55 4.56
CA LYS A 125 11.00 1.93 4.88
C LYS A 125 11.87 1.85 3.62
N PRO A 126 13.19 2.02 3.74
CA PRO A 126 14.08 1.81 2.61
C PRO A 126 13.94 0.38 2.09
N ILE A 127 13.85 0.24 0.77
CA ILE A 127 13.83 -1.07 0.12
C ILE A 127 15.18 -1.74 0.42
N LYS A 128 15.14 -2.93 1.02
CA LYS A 128 16.35 -3.72 1.24
C LYS A 128 16.84 -4.21 -0.12
N SER A 129 17.96 -3.67 -0.60
CA SER A 129 18.61 -4.20 -1.80
C SER A 129 19.13 -5.59 -1.48
N HIS A 130 18.50 -6.61 -2.06
CA HIS A 130 19.13 -7.92 -2.11
C HIS A 130 20.21 -7.86 -3.19
N PRO A 131 21.48 -8.21 -2.89
CA PRO A 131 22.48 -8.30 -3.93
C PRO A 131 21.98 -9.27 -5.00
N ALA A 132 22.10 -8.87 -6.28
CA ALA A 132 21.76 -9.75 -7.39
C ALA A 132 22.46 -11.09 -7.17
N LYS A 133 21.71 -12.19 -7.19
CA LYS A 133 22.32 -13.52 -7.14
C LYS A 133 23.15 -13.66 -8.42
N GLU A 134 24.45 -13.44 -8.32
CA GLU A 134 25.40 -13.83 -9.36
C GLU A 134 25.16 -15.32 -9.62
N GLY A 135 24.73 -15.64 -10.84
CA GLY A 135 24.37 -17.00 -11.20
C GLY A 135 25.58 -17.89 -10.97
N ARG A 136 25.43 -18.95 -10.16
CA ARG A 136 26.40 -20.05 -10.13
C ARG A 136 26.48 -20.63 -11.54
N ARG A 137 27.45 -20.19 -12.35
CA ARG A 137 27.83 -20.88 -13.57
C ARG A 137 28.35 -22.25 -13.14
N HIS A 138 27.61 -23.30 -13.45
CA HIS A 138 28.11 -24.67 -13.37
C HIS A 138 29.28 -24.78 -14.35
N THR A 139 30.51 -24.75 -13.85
CA THR A 139 31.69 -25.07 -14.66
C THR A 139 31.67 -26.58 -14.92
N LYS A 140 31.08 -27.00 -16.03
CA LYS A 140 31.22 -28.37 -16.53
C LYS A 140 32.69 -28.53 -16.93
N GLY A 141 33.39 -29.45 -16.26
CA GLY A 141 34.83 -29.67 -16.43
C GLY A 141 35.20 -29.82 -17.90
N ARG A 142 36.15 -29.00 -18.34
CA ARG A 142 36.80 -29.14 -19.64
C ARG A 142 37.94 -30.13 -19.45
N SER A 143 37.72 -31.38 -19.82
CA SER A 143 38.80 -32.35 -20.00
C SER A 143 39.74 -31.84 -21.10
N GLN A 144 41.03 -31.76 -20.78
CA GLN A 144 42.11 -31.48 -21.72
C GLN A 144 42.18 -32.62 -22.75
N PRO A 145 42.33 -32.37 -24.06
CA PRO A 145 42.68 -33.43 -24.99
C PRO A 145 44.14 -33.82 -24.75
N GLU A 146 44.37 -35.10 -24.42
CA GLU A 146 45.69 -35.71 -24.30
C GLU A 146 46.40 -35.68 -25.66
N GLU A 147 47.59 -35.09 -25.68
CA GLU A 147 48.51 -35.09 -26.82
C GLU A 147 48.98 -36.53 -27.06
N ILE A 148 48.55 -37.13 -28.17
CA ILE A 148 49.00 -38.45 -28.61
C ILE A 148 50.41 -38.30 -29.19
N SER A 149 51.41 -38.73 -28.41
CA SER A 149 52.80 -38.91 -28.86
C SER A 149 52.88 -40.01 -29.92
N GLN A 150 53.46 -39.68 -31.09
CA GLN A 150 53.71 -40.62 -32.19
C GLN A 150 54.74 -41.70 -31.78
N PRO A 151 54.54 -42.97 -32.19
CA PRO A 151 55.47 -44.05 -31.88
C PRO A 151 56.74 -44.03 -32.76
N GLU A 152 57.80 -44.58 -32.16
CA GLU A 152 59.18 -44.71 -32.62
C GLU A 152 59.30 -45.43 -33.99
N GLU A 153 60.01 -44.80 -34.93
CA GLU A 153 60.74 -45.50 -36.00
C GLU A 153 62.17 -44.98 -36.02
N VAL A 154 63.09 -45.72 -35.39
CA VAL A 154 64.49 -45.75 -35.83
C VAL A 154 64.88 -47.22 -35.95
N SER A 155 64.70 -47.74 -37.16
CA SER A 155 65.28 -48.99 -37.59
C SER A 155 66.80 -48.85 -37.65
N GLN A 156 67.44 -49.95 -37.27
CA GLN A 156 68.86 -50.19 -37.21
C GLN A 156 69.59 -49.97 -38.55
N GLN A 157 70.92 -49.82 -38.45
CA GLN A 157 71.98 -50.53 -39.19
C GLN A 157 73.00 -49.68 -39.99
N VAL A 158 74.25 -49.92 -39.58
CA VAL A 158 75.59 -49.70 -40.17
C VAL A 158 76.19 -48.29 -40.10
#